data_AF-A0A1H2SKG0-F1
#
_entry.id   AF-A0A1H2SKG0-F1
#
_cell.length_a   1.000
_cell.length_b   1.000
_cell.length_c   1.000
_cell.angle_alpha   90.00
_cell.angle_beta   90.00
_cell.angle_gamma   90.00
#
_symmetry.space_group_name_H-M   'P 1'
#
loop_
_entity.id
_entity.type
_entity.pdbx_description
1 polymer ?
#
loop_
_entity_poly.entity_id
_entity_poly.type
_entity_poly.pdbx_seq_one_letter_code
_entity_poly.pdbx_strand_id
1 'polypeptide(L)'
;MDIIIENQGLEDDEFHAIASGDTGNALRQSAKNYLGSMNIAERQLEELKMQGGSEYEQLCKDMTDHALRIVSLDPSLPVSLEISFNGGIKS
;
A
#
# COMPACT_ATOMS: atom_id res chain seq x y z
N MET A 1 -2.36 -8.02 9.27
CA MET A 1 -1.94 -7.27 8.06
C MET A 1 -1.76 -5.76 8.31
N ASP A 2 -0.67 -5.20 7.81
CA ASP A 2 -0.36 -3.76 7.76
C ASP A 2 -0.12 -3.27 6.32
N ILE A 3 -0.16 -1.95 6.11
CA ILE A 3 0.19 -1.30 4.84
C ILE A 3 1.48 -0.50 5.03
N ILE A 4 2.47 -0.78 4.20
CA ILE A 4 3.73 -0.04 4.13
C ILE A 4 3.64 0.97 2.99
N ILE A 5 4.18 2.16 3.21
CA ILE A 5 4.34 3.18 2.17
C ILE A 5 5.82 3.12 1.79
N GLU A 6 6.11 2.84 0.54
CA GLU A 6 7.46 2.71 -0.01
C GLU A 6 7.78 3.94 -0.86
N ASN A 7 9.01 4.43 -0.72
CA ASN A 7 9.52 5.54 -1.53
C ASN A 7 10.01 4.99 -2.89
N GLN A 8 9.48 5.51 -4.00
CA GLN A 8 9.87 5.10 -5.36
C GLN A 8 10.66 6.19 -6.11
N GLY A 9 11.07 7.28 -5.43
CA GLY A 9 11.88 8.33 -6.04
C GLY A 9 11.61 9.75 -5.56
N LEU A 10 10.90 9.94 -4.46
CA LEU A 10 10.81 11.22 -3.76
C LEU A 10 12.08 11.52 -2.97
N GLU A 11 12.35 12.81 -2.75
CA GLU A 11 13.33 13.22 -1.76
C GLU A 11 12.88 12.83 -0.35
N ASP A 12 13.83 12.57 0.56
CA ASP A 12 13.54 12.02 1.89
C ASP A 12 12.58 12.89 2.71
N ASP A 13 12.72 14.22 2.64
CA ASP A 13 11.85 15.16 3.36
C ASP A 13 10.41 15.16 2.79
N GLU A 14 10.29 15.09 1.46
CA GLU A 14 9.00 15.00 0.77
C GLU A 14 8.30 13.68 1.08
N PHE A 15 9.05 12.58 1.03
CA PHE A 15 8.55 11.26 1.40
C PHE A 15 8.12 11.23 2.86
N HIS A 16 8.91 11.79 3.78
CA HIS A 16 8.56 11.85 5.19
C HIS A 16 7.26 12.64 5.43
N ALA A 17 7.07 13.76 4.73
CA ALA A 17 5.85 14.56 4.84
C ALA A 17 4.58 13.78 4.40
N ILE A 18 4.71 12.89 3.41
CA ILE A 18 3.60 12.07 2.91
C ILE A 18 3.39 10.81 3.77
N ALA A 19 4.46 10.12 4.13
CA ALA A 19 4.40 8.81 4.79
C ALA A 19 4.11 8.89 6.30
N SER A 20 4.37 10.05 6.92
CA SER A 20 4.13 10.33 8.33
C SER A 20 2.81 11.07 8.57
N GLY A 21 2.49 11.26 9.86
CA GLY A 21 1.35 12.06 10.29
C GLY A 21 0.00 11.56 9.75
N ASP A 22 -0.93 12.52 9.62
CA ASP A 22 -2.31 12.23 9.22
C ASP A 22 -2.42 11.79 7.76
N THR A 23 -1.60 12.35 6.86
CA THR A 23 -1.55 11.94 5.45
C THR A 23 -1.16 10.48 5.31
N GLY A 24 -0.09 10.05 5.98
CA GLY A 24 0.34 8.67 5.96
C GLY A 24 -0.67 7.72 6.59
N ASN A 25 -1.34 8.15 7.67
CA ASN A 25 -2.41 7.35 8.28
C ASN A 25 -3.62 7.19 7.35
N ALA A 26 -4.02 8.27 6.67
CA ALA A 26 -5.12 8.26 5.71
C ALA A 26 -4.81 7.38 4.49
N LEU A 27 -3.58 7.41 3.97
CA LEU A 27 -3.13 6.51 2.90
C LEU A 27 -3.27 5.04 3.30
N ARG A 28 -2.72 4.67 4.46
CA ARG A 28 -2.79 3.29 4.98
C ARG A 28 -4.23 2.85 5.21
N GLN A 29 -5.07 3.73 5.77
CA GLN A 29 -6.48 3.41 6.02
C GLN A 29 -7.27 3.26 4.71
N SER A 30 -7.04 4.13 3.73
CA SER A 30 -7.70 4.04 2.42
C SER A 30 -7.33 2.75 1.69
N ALA A 31 -6.05 2.36 1.72
CA ALA A 31 -5.59 1.08 1.19
C ALA A 31 -6.25 -0.13 1.90
N LYS A 32 -6.32 -0.11 3.25
CA LYS A 32 -7.03 -1.17 4.01
C LYS A 32 -8.51 -1.26 3.62
N ASN A 33 -9.17 -0.11 3.43
CA ASN A 33 -10.57 -0.08 2.99
C ASN A 33 -10.74 -0.63 1.57
N TYR A 34 -9.81 -0.31 0.66
CA TYR A 34 -9.80 -0.86 -0.70
C TYR A 34 -9.71 -2.39 -0.68
N LEU A 35 -8.74 -2.94 0.05
CA LEU A 35 -8.60 -4.40 0.19
C LEU A 35 -9.86 -5.04 0.81
N GLY A 36 -10.44 -4.41 1.83
CA GLY A 36 -11.69 -4.87 2.44
C GLY A 36 -12.89 -4.87 1.48
N SER A 37 -12.92 -3.95 0.51
CA SER A 37 -13.98 -3.86 -0.50
C SER A 37 -13.91 -4.97 -1.55
N MET A 38 -12.73 -5.56 -1.76
CA MET A 38 -12.54 -6.64 -2.73
C MET A 38 -13.08 -8.00 -2.26
N ASN A 39 -13.52 -8.11 -0.99
CA ASN A 39 -14.00 -9.36 -0.39
C ASN A 39 -12.99 -10.53 -0.52
N ILE A 40 -11.69 -10.21 -0.47
CA ILE A 40 -10.59 -11.19 -0.50
C ILE A 40 -10.17 -11.47 0.95
N ALA A 41 -9.99 -12.75 1.30
CA ALA A 41 -9.51 -13.11 2.62
C ALA A 41 -8.02 -12.78 2.80
N GLU A 42 -7.59 -12.45 4.02
CA GLU A 42 -6.17 -12.15 4.34
C GLU A 42 -5.21 -13.25 3.84
N ARG A 43 -5.59 -14.52 4.01
CA ARG A 43 -4.83 -15.67 3.50
C ARG A 43 -4.66 -15.67 1.99
N GLN A 44 -5.68 -15.27 1.23
CA GLN A 44 -5.59 -15.21 -0.24
C GLN A 44 -4.66 -14.07 -0.68
N LEU A 45 -4.66 -12.94 0.03
CA LEU A 45 -3.72 -11.85 -0.21
C LEU A 45 -2.27 -12.26 0.13
N GLU A 46 -2.09 -13.05 1.19
CA GLU A 46 -0.79 -13.61 1.58
C GLU A 46 -0.27 -14.60 0.51
N GLU A 47 -1.12 -15.52 0.06
CA GLU A 47 -0.81 -16.45 -1.03
C GLU A 47 -0.47 -15.70 -2.33
N LEU A 48 -1.23 -14.65 -2.67
CA LEU A 48 -0.97 -13.79 -3.81
C LEU A 48 0.38 -13.08 -3.70
N LYS A 49 0.72 -12.53 -2.52
CA LYS A 49 2.03 -11.92 -2.27
C LYS A 49 3.17 -12.93 -2.40
N MET A 50 2.99 -14.13 -1.85
CA MET A 50 4.01 -15.20 -1.91
C MET A 50 4.24 -15.70 -3.34
N GLN A 51 3.19 -15.77 -4.15
CA GLN A 51 3.30 -16.08 -5.58
C GLN A 51 3.98 -14.95 -6.35
N GLY A 52 3.77 -13.71 -5.90
CA GLY A 52 4.31 -12.51 -6.52
C GLY A 52 3.81 -12.32 -7.95
N GLY A 53 4.59 -11.61 -8.75
CA GLY A 53 4.31 -11.41 -10.17
C GLY A 53 3.21 -10.39 -10.46
N SER A 54 2.74 -10.38 -11.71
CA SER A 54 1.93 -9.28 -12.25
C SER A 54 0.61 -9.07 -11.54
N GLU A 55 -0.01 -10.12 -10.99
CA GLU A 55 -1.29 -9.99 -10.27
C GLU A 55 -1.12 -9.25 -8.94
N TYR A 56 -0.07 -9.57 -8.18
CA TYR A 56 0.25 -8.86 -6.95
C TYR A 56 0.72 -7.42 -7.22
N GLU A 57 1.56 -7.22 -8.24
CA GLU A 57 2.00 -5.90 -8.66
C GLU A 57 0.83 -5.01 -9.08
N GLN A 58 -0.13 -5.56 -9.84
CA GLN A 58 -1.33 -4.84 -10.24
C GLN A 58 -2.21 -4.52 -9.04
N LEU A 59 -2.36 -5.43 -8.08
CA LEU A 59 -3.08 -5.16 -6.84
C LEU A 59 -2.46 -3.98 -6.08
N CYS A 60 -1.15 -3.99 -5.87
CA CYS A 60 -0.43 -2.91 -5.19
C CYS A 60 -0.60 -1.59 -5.93
N LYS A 61 -0.56 -1.60 -7.27
CA LYS A 61 -0.80 -0.43 -8.11
C LYS A 61 -2.22 0.12 -7.94
N ASP A 62 -3.24 -0.74 -8.09
CA ASP A 62 -4.64 -0.32 -7.97
C ASP A 62 -4.95 0.21 -6.58
N MET A 63 -4.39 -0.42 -5.54
CA MET A 63 -4.49 0.01 -4.15
C MET A 63 -3.82 1.37 -3.94
N THR A 64 -2.63 1.59 -4.50
CA THR A 64 -1.89 2.85 -4.43
C THR A 64 -2.67 3.97 -5.12
N ASP A 65 -3.11 3.73 -6.36
CA ASP A 65 -3.89 4.69 -7.14
C ASP A 65 -5.19 5.07 -6.43
N HIS A 66 -5.90 4.08 -5.87
CA HIS A 66 -7.11 4.32 -5.10
C HIS A 66 -6.83 5.20 -3.87
N ALA A 67 -5.82 4.84 -3.08
CA ALA A 67 -5.47 5.56 -1.87
C ALA A 67 -5.10 7.01 -2.18
N LEU A 68 -4.19 7.25 -3.13
CA LEU A 68 -3.77 8.61 -3.52
C LEU A 68 -4.97 9.48 -3.91
N ARG A 69 -5.92 8.94 -4.70
CA ARG A 69 -7.13 9.66 -5.09
C ARG A 69 -8.04 9.98 -3.92
N ILE A 70 -8.23 9.05 -2.98
CA ILE A 70 -9.07 9.27 -1.79
C ILE A 70 -8.48 10.35 -0.88
N VAL A 71 -7.15 10.38 -0.72
CA VAL A 71 -6.48 11.42 0.08
C VAL A 71 -6.22 12.72 -0.70
N SER A 72 -6.71 12.82 -1.94
CA SER A 72 -6.53 13.98 -2.82
C SER A 72 -5.06 14.33 -3.11
N LEU A 73 -4.20 13.31 -3.19
CA LEU A 73 -2.81 13.42 -3.64
C LEU A 73 -2.70 13.12 -5.15
N ASP A 74 -1.61 13.57 -5.76
CA ASP A 74 -1.34 13.30 -7.18
C ASP A 74 -1.07 11.79 -7.38
N PRO A 75 -1.85 11.09 -8.25
CA PRO A 75 -1.63 9.68 -8.55
C PRO A 75 -0.29 9.35 -9.21
N SER A 76 0.42 10.36 -9.73
CA SER A 76 1.76 10.21 -10.31
C SER A 76 2.89 10.33 -9.28
N LEU A 77 2.58 10.55 -8.00
CA LEU A 77 3.58 10.58 -6.94
C LEU A 77 4.39 9.26 -6.95
N PRO A 78 5.73 9.33 -6.89
CA PRO A 78 6.58 8.15 -6.85
C PRO A 78 6.58 7.53 -5.45
N VAL A 79 5.42 7.00 -5.05
CA VAL A 79 5.20 6.20 -3.85
C VAL A 79 4.43 4.94 -4.22
N SER A 80 4.62 3.86 -3.47
CA SER A 80 3.82 2.64 -3.61
C SER A 80 3.33 2.16 -2.26
N LEU A 81 2.12 1.60 -2.24
CA LEU A 81 1.58 0.94 -1.05
C LEU A 81 1.79 -0.58 -1.18
N GLU A 82 2.38 -1.19 -0.15
CA GLU A 82 2.64 -2.62 -0.10
C GLU A 82 1.92 -3.26 1.09
N ILE A 83 1.47 -4.50 0.92
CA ILE A 83 0.83 -5.29 1.97
C ILE A 83 1.90 -6.01 2.80
N SER A 84 1.91 -5.78 4.11
CA SER A 84 2.77 -6.50 5.05
C SER A 84 1.97 -7.45 5.93
N PHE A 85 2.31 -8.73 5.86
CA PHE A 85 1.76 -9.76 6.75
C PHE A 85 2.72 -9.93 7.92
N ASN A 86 2.60 -9.07 8.93
CA ASN A 86 3.30 -9.25 10.20
C ASN A 86 2.68 -10.44 10.96
N GLY A 87 3.12 -11.63 10.57
CA GLY A 87 2.71 -12.92 11.14
C GLY A 87 3.72 -14.06 10.92
N GLY A 88 4.96 -13.81 10.46
CA GLY A 88 5.94 -14.88 10.28
C GLY A 88 7.38 -14.40 10.13
N ILE A 89 8.14 -14.46 11.24
CA ILE A 89 9.60 -14.62 11.42
C ILE A 89 10.53 -13.94 10.38
N LYS A 90 11.37 -13.01 10.88
CA LYS A 90 12.63 -12.59 10.27
C LYS A 90 13.41 -13.81 9.76
N SER A 91 13.55 -13.96 8.44
CA SER A 91 14.61 -14.76 7.83
C SER A 91 15.87 -13.92 7.69
#